data_AF-A0A3A4XR87-F1
#
_entry.id   AF-A0A3A4XR87-F1
#
_cell.length_a   1.000
_cell.length_b   1.000
_cell.length_c   1.000
_cell.angle_alpha   90.00
_cell.angle_beta   90.00
_cell.angle_gamma   90.00
#
_symmetry.space_group_name_H-M   'P 1'
#
loop_
_entity.id
_entity.type
_entity.pdbx_description
1 polymer ?
#
loop_
_entity_poly.entity_id
_entity_poly.type
_entity_poly.pdbx_seq_one_letter_code
_entity_poly.pdbx_strand_id
1 'polypeptide(L)' 'MANQFLVEIHDYISRRIDEDRCLLAAAQAAGHDGRITHLTGRLDQWGEIRTFLSSHFDLVTVKYY' A
#
# COMPACT_ATOMS: atom_id res chain seq x y z
N MET A 1 10.29 5.36 21.39
CA MET A 1 10.35 6.13 20.13
C MET A 1 10.29 5.26 18.86
N ALA A 2 10.56 3.95 18.90
CA ALA A 2 10.46 3.07 17.71
C ALA A 2 9.02 2.88 17.17
N ASN A 3 7.99 3.15 17.97
CA ASN A 3 6.59 2.89 17.60
C ASN A 3 6.00 3.92 16.62
N GLN A 4 6.35 5.21 16.76
CA GLN A 4 5.77 6.27 15.92
C GLN A 4 6.21 6.15 14.46
N PHE A 5 7.48 5.84 14.22
CA PHE A 5 8.02 5.66 12.87
C PHE A 5 7.36 4.49 12.12
N LEU A 6 7.06 3.38 12.82
CA LEU A 6 6.40 2.23 12.23
C LEU A 6 4.94 2.54 11.84
N VAL A 7 4.24 3.33 12.65
CA VAL A 7 2.91 3.84 12.29
C VAL A 7 2.97 4.72 11.05
N GLU A 8 3.89 5.68 11.01
CA GLU A 8 4.02 6.61 9.87
C GLU A 8 4.33 5.86 8.56
N ILE A 9 5.16 4.81 8.62
CA ILE A 9 5.42 3.93 7.48
C ILE A 9 4.15 3.17 7.07
N HIS A 10 3.41 2.59 8.02
CA HIS A 10 2.19 1.85 7.71
C HIS A 10 1.13 2.75 7.05
N ASP A 11 0.96 3.97 7.56
CA ASP A 11 0.04 4.96 7.01
C ASP A 11 0.49 5.43 5.63
N TYR A 12 1.79 5.62 5.42
CA TYR A 12 2.35 5.94 4.12
C TYR A 12 2.06 4.83 3.09
N ILE A 13 2.33 3.57 3.44
CA ILE A 13 2.08 2.43 2.54
C ILE A 13 0.60 2.29 2.25
N SER A 14 -0.27 2.44 3.26
CA SER A 14 -1.72 2.36 3.07
C SER A 14 -2.21 3.43 2.11
N ARG A 15 -1.75 4.68 2.26
CA ARG A 15 -2.08 5.78 1.35
C ARG A 15 -1.60 5.50 -0.08
N ARG A 16 -0.40 4.96 -0.25
CA ARG A 16 0.13 4.59 -1.57
C ARG A 16 -0.67 3.49 -2.24
N ILE A 17 -1.12 2.49 -1.48
CA ILE A 17 -2.00 1.44 -2.00
C ILE A 17 -3.32 2.04 -2.48
N ASP A 18 -3.92 2.94 -1.72
CA ASP A 18 -5.19 3.58 -2.08
C ASP A 18 -5.03 4.50 -3.31
N GLU A 19 -3.93 5.26 -3.40
CA GLU A 19 -3.56 6.06 -4.58
C GLU A 19 -3.41 5.16 -5.83
N ASP A 20 -2.62 4.10 -5.74
CA ASP A 20 -2.35 3.20 -6.86
C ASP A 20 -3.61 2.44 -7.30
N ARG A 21 -4.51 2.10 -6.38
CA ARG A 21 -5.85 1.52 -6.69
C ARG A 21 -6.73 2.51 -7.44
N CYS A 22 -6.77 3.77 -7.02
CA CYS A 22 -7.53 4.81 -7.71
C CYS A 22 -7.00 5.01 -9.13
N LEU A 23 -5.68 5.08 -9.29
CA LEU A 23 -5.02 5.19 -10.59
C LEU A 23 -5.25 3.95 -11.46
N LEU A 24 -5.29 2.76 -10.87
CA LEU A 24 -5.55 1.51 -11.57
C LEU A 24 -6.98 1.48 -12.12
N ALA A 25 -7.96 1.85 -11.30
CA ALA A 25 -9.35 1.96 -11.73
C ALA A 25 -9.51 2.95 -12.89
N ALA A 26 -8.83 4.10 -12.82
CA ALA A 26 -8.81 5.07 -13.91
C ALA A 26 -8.13 4.52 -15.18
N ALA A 27 -7.01 3.80 -15.04
CA ALA A 27 -6.32 3.18 -16.17
C ALA A 27 -7.13 2.06 -16.83
N GLN A 28 -7.87 1.28 -16.03
CA GLN A 28 -8.80 0.24 -16.50
C GLN A 28 -9.96 0.85 -17.28
N ALA A 29 -10.58 1.92 -16.75
CA ALA A 29 -11.65 2.63 -17.44
C ALA A 29 -11.20 3.23 -18.79
N ALA A 30 -9.93 3.63 -18.89
CA ALA A 30 -9.33 4.20 -20.10
C ALA A 30 -8.72 3.16 -21.06
N GLY A 31 -8.64 1.88 -20.68
CA GLY A 31 -8.02 0.82 -21.50
C GLY A 31 -6.51 0.95 -21.68
N HIS A 32 -5.79 1.46 -20.68
CA HIS A 32 -4.34 1.65 -20.74
C HIS A 32 -3.56 0.43 -20.21
N ASP A 33 -3.50 -0.64 -20.99
CA ASP A 33 -2.92 -1.93 -20.57
C ASP A 33 -1.51 -1.83 -19.95
N GLY A 34 -0.60 -1.07 -20.56
CA GLY A 34 0.75 -0.88 -20.00
C GLY A 34 0.75 -0.20 -18.63
N ARG A 35 -0.20 0.71 -18.39
CA ARG A 35 -0.37 1.38 -17.09
C ARG A 35 -1.05 0.46 -16.08
N ILE A 36 -2.00 -0.37 -16.52
CA ILE A 36 -2.64 -1.41 -15.71
C ILE A 36 -1.57 -2.38 -15.20
N THR A 37 -0.75 -2.95 -16.08
CA THR A 37 0.33 -3.88 -15.68
C THR A 37 1.31 -3.25 -14.69
N HIS A 38 1.72 -2.00 -14.94
CA HIS A 38 2.63 -1.29 -14.03
C HIS A 38 2.01 -1.07 -12.64
N LEU A 39 0.75 -0.63 -12.58
CA LEU A 39 0.07 -0.36 -11.32
C LEU A 39 -0.25 -1.64 -10.54
N THR A 40 -0.63 -2.72 -11.23
CA THR A 40 -0.80 -4.03 -10.59
C THR A 40 0.50 -4.51 -9.94
N GLY A 41 1.63 -4.45 -10.66
CA GLY A 41 2.92 -4.84 -10.11
C GLY A 41 3.35 -3.97 -8.92
N ARG A 42 3.03 -2.67 -8.93
CA ARG A 42 3.27 -1.79 -7.78
C ARG A 42 2.40 -2.15 -6.57
N LEU A 43 1.14 -2.50 -6.79
CA LEU A 43 0.25 -2.93 -5.71
C LEU A 43 0.73 -4.24 -5.07
N ASP A 44 1.25 -5.17 -5.86
CA ASP A 44 1.86 -6.40 -5.35
C ASP A 44 3.06 -6.09 -4.46
N GLN A 45 3.97 -5.21 -4.92
CA GLN A 45 5.13 -4.76 -4.14
C GLN A 45 4.71 -4.11 -2.82
N TRP A 46 3.71 -3.23 -2.82
CA TRP A 46 3.21 -2.64 -1.58
C TRP A 46 2.57 -3.68 -0.64
N GLY A 47 1.88 -4.67 -1.19
CA GLY A 47 1.32 -5.79 -0.45
C GLY A 47 2.39 -6.63 0.24
N GLU A 48 3.50 -6.91 -0.45
CA GLU A 48 4.66 -7.61 0.11
C GLU A 48 5.30 -6.81 1.25
N ILE A 49 5.55 -5.51 1.05
CA ILE A 49 6.13 -4.64 2.08
C ILE A 49 5.21 -4.58 3.30
N ARG A 50 3.89 -4.46 3.10
CA ARG A 50 2.91 -4.47 4.20
C ARG A 50 2.92 -5.78 4.97
N THR A 51 3.01 -6.90 4.27
CA THR A 51 3.07 -8.25 4.87
C THR A 51 4.37 -8.43 5.65
N PHE A 52 5.50 -8.01 5.09
CA PHE A 52 6.79 -7.99 5.78
C PHE A 52 6.72 -7.17 7.07
N LEU A 53 6.21 -5.94 7.00
CA LEU A 53 6.10 -5.09 8.19
C LEU A 53 5.18 -5.67 9.26
N SER A 54 4.04 -6.24 8.86
CA SER A 54 3.07 -6.83 9.80
C SER A 54 3.58 -8.12 10.46
N SER A 55 4.51 -8.84 9.82
CA SER A 55 5.09 -10.08 10.35
C SER A 55 6.33 -9.86 11.21
N HIS A 56 7.09 -8.80 10.95
CA HIS A 56 8.34 -8.49 11.66
C HIS A 56 8.16 -7.46 12.77
N PHE A 57 7.11 -6.64 12.67
CA PHE A 57 6.74 -5.67 13.68
C PHE A 57 5.33 -5.99 14.13
N ASP A 58 5.16 -6.18 15.44
CA ASP A 58 3.87 -6.48 16.07
C ASP A 58 2.99 -5.21 16.06
N LEU A 59 2.54 -4.85 14.85
CA LEU A 59 1.57 -3.80 14.59
C LEU A 59 0.19 -4.36 14.92
N VAL A 60 -0.03 -4.74 16.18
CA VAL A 60 -1.36 -5.05 16.71
C VAL A 60 -2.16 -3.78 16.57
N THR A 61 -2.92 -3.71 15.47
CA THR A 61 -4.07 -2.83 15.24
C THR A 61 -3.94 -1.53 16.01
N VAL A 62 -3.19 -0.57 15.48
CA VAL A 62 -3.36 0.83 15.89
C VAL A 62 -4.71 1.30 15.32
N LYS A 63 -5.78 0.78 15.91
CA LYS A 63 -7.11 1.38 15.86
C LYS A 63 -6.98 2.66 16.66
N TYR A 64 -6.58 3.74 15.98
CA TYR A 64 -6.76 5.08 16.49
C TYR A 64 -8.28 5.28 16.70
N TYR A 65 -8.67 5.40 17.97
CA TYR A 65 -9.95 5.97 18.38
C TYR A 65 -10.01 7.45 18.02
#